data_AF-A0A2N2PXG9-F1
#
_entry.id   AF-A0A2N2PXG9-F1
#
_cell.length_a   1.000
_cell.length_b   1.000
_cell.length_c   1.000
_cell.angle_alpha   90.00
_cell.angle_beta   90.00
_cell.angle_gamma   90.00
#
_symmetry.space_group_name_H-M   'P 1'
#
loop_
_entity.id
_entity.type
_entity.pdbx_description
1 polymer ?
#
loop_
_entity_poly.entity_id
_entity_poly.type
_entity_poly.pdbx_seq_one_letter_code
_entity_poly.pdbx_strand_id
1 'polypeptide(L)'
;MSQREVLIMLAHAQWCAACRGRLVADPDAVFIGRALSAAEKEILTRLTEEDFTTPGTLARALEITVSEIQSYNEHPVARLRHF
;
A
#
# COMPACT_ATOMS: atom_id res chain seq x y z
N MET A 1 8.02 -13.87 -6.26
CA MET A 1 7.02 -13.02 -6.94
C MET A 1 7.27 -11.59 -6.48
N SER A 2 7.26 -10.59 -7.38
CA SER A 2 7.63 -9.22 -6.99
C SER A 2 6.45 -8.52 -6.30
N GLN A 3 6.67 -8.01 -5.08
CA GLN A 3 5.69 -7.24 -4.29
C GLN A 3 5.41 -5.83 -4.87
N ARG A 4 5.67 -5.64 -6.17
CA ARG A 4 5.72 -4.34 -6.82
C ARG A 4 4.38 -3.63 -6.79
N GLU A 5 3.29 -4.35 -7.00
CA GLU A 5 1.94 -3.77 -7.01
C GLU A 5 1.55 -3.23 -5.63
N VAL A 6 1.84 -4.00 -4.58
CA VAL A 6 1.64 -3.61 -3.18
C VAL A 6 2.43 -2.35 -2.84
N LEU A 7 3.73 -2.34 -3.15
CA LEU A 7 4.60 -1.20 -2.88
C LEU A 7 4.11 0.08 -3.57
N ILE A 8 3.62 -0.02 -4.81
CA ILE A 8 3.03 1.12 -5.54
C ILE A 8 1.76 1.63 -4.84
N MET A 9 0.86 0.73 -4.43
CA MET A 9 -0.38 1.10 -3.76
C MET A 9 -0.11 1.80 -2.44
N LEU A 10 0.82 1.26 -1.65
CA LEU A 10 1.14 1.77 -0.33
C LEU A 10 1.90 3.08 -0.37
N ALA A 11 2.87 3.19 -1.27
CA ALA A 11 3.54 4.46 -1.52
C ALA A 11 2.54 5.55 -1.88
N HIS A 12 1.53 5.26 -2.72
CA HIS A 12 0.47 6.23 -3.04
C HIS A 12 -0.43 6.54 -1.84
N ALA A 13 -0.94 5.52 -1.15
CA ALA A 13 -1.82 5.66 0.00
C ALA A 13 -1.16 6.42 1.16
N GLN A 14 0.17 6.35 1.29
CA GLN A 14 0.92 7.11 2.28
C GLN A 14 0.76 8.63 2.10
N TRP A 15 0.59 9.11 0.86
CA TRP A 15 0.42 10.54 0.55
C TRP A 15 -1.02 10.93 0.21
N CYS A 16 -1.86 9.96 -0.16
CA CYS A 16 -3.24 10.20 -0.56
C CYS A 16 -4.23 9.69 0.49
N ALA A 17 -4.68 10.58 1.37
CA ALA A 17 -5.66 10.26 2.42
C ALA A 17 -6.97 9.64 1.87
N ALA A 18 -7.39 10.04 0.67
CA ALA A 18 -8.58 9.47 0.02
C ALA A 18 -8.38 7.99 -0.35
N CYS A 19 -7.25 7.65 -0.96
CA CYS A 19 -6.93 6.26 -1.33
C CYS A 19 -6.63 5.41 -0.10
N ARG A 20 -5.98 5.98 0.93
CA ARG A 20 -5.83 5.32 2.23
C ARG A 20 -7.17 4.98 2.86
N GLY A 21 -8.08 5.95 2.95
CA GLY A 21 -9.40 5.73 3.53
C GLY A 21 -10.18 4.64 2.80
N ARG A 22 -10.07 4.58 1.45
CA ARG A 22 -10.67 3.48 0.67
C ARG A 22 -10.03 2.13 0.94
N LEU A 23 -8.70 2.07 1.02
CA LEU A 23 -7.97 0.84 1.31
C LEU A 23 -8.33 0.27 2.68
N VAL A 24 -8.49 1.12 3.69
CA VAL A 24 -8.85 0.71 5.05
C VAL A 24 -10.33 0.38 5.17
N ALA A 25 -11.22 1.14 4.50
CA ALA A 25 -12.66 0.94 4.59
C ALA A 25 -13.19 -0.26 3.78
N ASP A 26 -12.66 -0.47 2.58
CA ASP A 26 -13.05 -1.57 1.69
C ASP A 26 -11.85 -2.03 0.84
N PRO A 27 -10.95 -2.84 1.44
CA PRO A 27 -9.76 -3.32 0.73
C PRO A 27 -10.11 -4.18 -0.49
N ASP A 28 -11.16 -4.99 -0.41
CA ASP A 28 -11.56 -5.91 -1.47
C ASP A 28 -11.98 -5.17 -2.75
N ALA A 29 -12.72 -4.06 -2.61
CA ALA A 29 -13.05 -3.20 -3.75
C ALA A 29 -11.79 -2.61 -4.41
N VAL A 30 -10.77 -2.27 -3.62
CA VAL A 30 -9.49 -1.74 -4.12
C VAL A 30 -8.67 -2.79 -4.88
N PHE A 31 -8.83 -4.08 -4.56
CA PHE A 31 -8.08 -5.17 -5.20
C PHE A 31 -8.60 -5.56 -6.59
N ILE A 32 -9.81 -5.15 -6.95
CA ILE A 32 -10.42 -5.50 -8.23
C ILE A 32 -9.53 -5.03 -9.39
N GLY A 33 -9.18 -5.96 -10.29
CA GLY A 33 -8.34 -5.68 -11.46
C GLY A 33 -6.84 -5.54 -11.17
N ARG A 34 -6.38 -5.83 -9.94
CA ARG A 34 -4.96 -5.78 -9.56
C ARG A 34 -4.32 -7.16 -9.50
N ALA A 35 -3.05 -7.21 -9.89
CA ALA A 35 -2.22 -8.41 -9.81
C ALA A 35 -1.68 -8.61 -8.38
N LEU A 36 -2.58 -8.91 -7.44
CA LEU A 36 -2.27 -9.22 -6.05
C LEU A 36 -2.45 -10.72 -5.78
N SER A 37 -1.44 -11.34 -5.18
CA SER A 37 -1.52 -12.69 -4.63
C SER A 37 -2.38 -12.73 -3.37
N ALA A 38 -2.80 -13.93 -2.95
CA ALA A 38 -3.61 -14.11 -1.75
C ALA A 38 -2.90 -13.58 -0.49
N ALA A 39 -1.58 -13.81 -0.36
CA ALA A 39 -0.78 -13.32 0.76
C ALA A 39 -0.72 -11.79 0.78
N GLU A 40 -0.58 -11.15 -0.38
CA GLU A 40 -0.56 -9.68 -0.46
C GLU A 40 -1.91 -9.07 -0.10
N LYS A 41 -3.01 -9.70 -0.54
CA LYS A 41 -4.36 -9.27 -0.15
C LYS A 41 -4.56 -9.40 1.36
N GLU A 42 -4.14 -10.51 1.95
CA GLU A 42 -4.23 -10.75 3.39
C GLU A 42 -3.45 -9.71 4.21
N ILE A 43 -2.27 -9.31 3.73
CA ILE A 43 -1.50 -8.25 4.38
C ILE A 43 -2.25 -6.91 4.26
N LEU A 44 -2.74 -6.57 3.06
CA LEU A 44 -3.44 -5.32 2.81
C LEU A 44 -4.76 -5.19 3.57
N THR A 45 -5.50 -6.28 3.81
CA THR A 45 -6.76 -6.26 4.59
C THR A 45 -6.53 -6.07 6.08
N ARG A 46 -5.31 -6.32 6.58
CA ARG A 46 -4.95 -6.11 8.00
C ARG A 46 -4.47 -4.69 8.29
N LEU A 47 -4.27 -3.86 7.27
CA LEU A 47 -3.81 -2.50 7.43
C LEU A 47 -4.90 -1.61 8.03
N THR A 48 -4.47 -0.77 8.95
CA THR A 48 -5.29 0.22 9.65
C THR A 48 -4.77 1.62 9.34
N GLU A 49 -5.56 2.65 9.65
CA GLU A 49 -5.09 4.04 9.55
C GLU A 49 -3.80 4.29 10.37
N GLU A 50 -3.63 3.58 11.50
CA GLU A 50 -2.46 3.73 12.38
C GLU A 50 -1.17 3.28 11.70
N ASP A 51 -1.23 2.26 10.83
CA ASP A 51 -0.07 1.77 10.10
C ASP A 51 0.53 2.85 9.18
N PHE A 52 -0.29 3.78 8.68
CA PHE A 52 0.14 4.88 7.84
C PHE A 52 0.69 6.09 8.60
N THR A 53 0.76 6.06 9.93
CA THR A 53 1.25 7.18 10.74
C THR A 53 2.71 7.51 10.43
N THR A 54 3.53 6.49 10.19
CA THR A 54 4.93 6.67 9.79
C THR A 54 5.31 5.65 8.70
N PRO A 55 6.32 5.94 7.86
CA PRO A 55 6.85 4.95 6.93
C PRO A 55 7.36 3.68 7.64
N GLY A 56 7.82 3.80 8.90
CA GLY A 56 8.31 2.69 9.70
C GLY A 56 7.22 1.74 10.21
N THR A 57 6.08 2.28 10.63
CA THR A 57 4.92 1.47 11.04
C THR A 57 4.36 0.69 9.86
N LEU A 58 4.26 1.33 8.69
CA LEU A 58 3.82 0.69 7.46
C LEU A 58 4.78 -0.40 6.99
N ALA A 59 6.09 -0.13 7.01
CA ALA A 59 7.11 -1.13 6.66
C ALA A 59 7.01 -2.39 7.53
N ARG A 60 6.78 -2.20 8.83
CA ARG A 60 6.63 -3.29 9.80
C ARG A 60 5.38 -4.14 9.53
N ALA A 61 4.25 -3.52 9.17
CA ALA A 61 3.02 -4.24 8.86
C ALA A 61 3.15 -5.16 7.63
N LEU A 62 4.09 -4.86 6.74
CA LEU A 62 4.36 -5.61 5.52
C LEU A 62 5.61 -6.49 5.58
N GLU A 63 6.32 -6.51 6.71
CA GLU A 63 7.59 -7.21 6.86
C GLU A 63 8.65 -6.82 5.80
N ILE A 64 8.63 -5.56 5.38
CA ILE A 64 9.56 -4.97 4.41
C ILE A 64 10.42 -3.89 5.05
N THR A 65 11.44 -3.43 4.31
CA THR A 65 12.26 -2.30 4.75
C THR A 65 11.61 -0.96 4.42
N VAL A 66 11.89 0.06 5.24
CA VAL A 66 11.46 1.44 4.96
C VAL A 66 12.02 1.95 3.63
N SER A 67 13.24 1.56 3.29
CA SER A 67 13.88 1.89 2.01
C SER A 67 13.11 1.37 0.81
N GLU A 68 12.48 0.21 0.90
CA GLU A 68 11.67 -0.34 -0.19
C GLU A 68 10.43 0.52 -0.46
N ILE A 69 9.70 0.95 0.58
CA ILE A 69 8.56 1.86 0.41
C ILE A 69 9.03 3.21 -0.15
N GLN A 70 10.11 3.76 0.40
CA GLN A 70 10.65 5.05 -0.03
C GLN A 70 11.08 5.05 -1.50
N SER A 71 11.62 3.94 -1.99
CA SER A 71 11.98 3.81 -3.41
C SER A 71 10.80 3.99 -4.37
N TYR A 72 9.57 3.77 -3.90
CA TYR A 72 8.35 3.97 -4.68
C TYR A 72 7.63 5.29 -4.38
N ASN A 73 7.90 5.95 -3.23
CA ASN A 73 7.27 7.23 -2.87
C ASN A 73 7.53 8.34 -3.90
N GLU A 74 8.74 8.38 -4.46
CA GLU A 74 9.11 9.37 -5.48
C GLU A 74 8.81 8.89 -6.90
N HIS A 75 8.40 7.62 -7.05
CA HIS A 75 8.19 7.02 -8.36
C HIS A 75 6.89 7.54 -9.00
N PRO A 76 6.91 8.04 -10.26
CA PRO A 76 5.73 8.61 -10.92
C PRO A 76 4.53 7.67 -10.97
N VAL A 77 4.80 6.36 -11.11
CA VAL A 77 3.78 5.31 -11.12
C VAL A 77 3.02 5.19 -9.80
N ALA A 78 3.62 5.53 -8.65
CA ALA A 78 2.90 5.56 -7.38
C ALA A 78 2.07 6.84 -7.28
N ARG A 79 2.66 8.02 -7.53
CA ARG A 79 2.01 9.33 -7.31
C ARG A 79 0.73 9.55 -8.12
N LEU A 80 0.60 8.91 -9.28
CA LEU A 80 -0.54 9.10 -10.19
C LEU A 80 -1.63 8.04 -10.04
N ARG A 81 -1.44 7.03 -9.18
CA ARG A 81 -2.26 5.82 -9.20
C ARG A 81 -3.31 5.81 -8.09
N HIS A 82 -4.38 6.57 -8.33
CA HIS A 82 -5.56 6.55 -7.48
C HIS A 82 -6.37 5.26 -7.62
N PHE A 83 -7.08 4.94 -6.54
CA PHE A 83 -8.05 3.86 -6.42
C PHE A 83 -9.09 4.24 -5.38
#